data_AF-A0A527HF07-F1
#
_entry.id   AF-A0A527HF07-F1
#
_cell.length_a   1.000
_cell.length_b   1.000
_cell.length_c   1.000
_cell.angle_alpha   90.00
_cell.angle_beta   90.00
_cell.angle_gamma   90.00
#
_symmetry.space_group_name_H-M   'P 1'
#
loop_
_entity.id
_entity.type
_entity.pdbx_description
1 polymer ?
#
loop_
_entity_poly.entity_id
_entity_poly.type
_entity_poly.pdbx_seq_one_letter_code
_entity_poly.pdbx_strand_id
1 'polypeptide(L)'
;AYLAFARDETVKACLTGSLDAFTAHTLIEPAAISRCMSEARERGYSICDQGYEEGVISVAAAIRGADGFALGTIAVAAPKARTTAAAITERGLAVREAAREISMRLNGENLQILRRQA
;
A
#
# COMPACT_ATOMS: atom_id res chain seq x y z
N ALA A 1 2.38 1.92 -0.07
CA ALA A 1 1.52 1.37 -1.14
C ALA A 1 1.27 2.38 -2.27
N TYR A 2 0.87 3.62 -1.97
CA TYR A 2 0.54 4.64 -2.98
C TYR A 2 1.64 4.82 -4.03
N LEU A 3 2.87 5.17 -3.62
CA LEU A 3 3.98 5.42 -4.55
C LEU A 3 4.34 4.22 -5.43
N ALA A 4 4.04 2.99 -4.99
CA ALA A 4 4.25 1.79 -5.80
C ALA A 4 3.35 1.76 -7.05
N PHE A 5 2.24 2.49 -7.07
CA PHE A 5 1.33 2.56 -8.22
C PHE A 5 1.01 4.00 -8.61
N ALA A 6 1.76 4.98 -8.12
CA ALA A 6 1.63 6.38 -8.51
C ALA A 6 2.25 6.61 -9.90
N ARG A 7 1.94 7.76 -10.50
CA ARG A 7 2.56 8.19 -11.76
C ARG A 7 4.04 8.50 -11.55
N ASP A 8 4.85 8.33 -12.59
CA ASP A 8 6.30 8.51 -12.53
C ASP A 8 6.69 9.92 -12.10
N GLU A 9 5.93 10.94 -12.52
CA GLU A 9 6.15 12.32 -12.11
C GLU A 9 5.96 12.49 -10.60
N THR A 10 4.92 11.86 -10.03
CA THR A 10 4.66 11.87 -8.58
C THR A 10 5.76 11.14 -7.83
N VAL A 11 6.18 9.96 -8.31
CA VAL A 11 7.27 9.18 -7.68
C VAL A 11 8.56 9.99 -7.69
N LYS A 12 8.92 10.58 -8.84
CA LYS A 12 10.10 11.42 -8.98
C LYS A 12 10.05 12.60 -8.02
N ALA A 13 8.94 13.35 -8.00
CA ALA A 13 8.78 14.51 -7.12
C ALA A 13 8.95 14.14 -5.64
N CYS A 14 8.38 13.02 -5.19
CA CYS A 14 8.52 12.56 -3.81
C CYS A 14 9.95 12.10 -3.48
N LEU A 15 10.63 11.40 -4.39
CA LEU A 15 11.97 10.86 -4.13
C LEU A 15 13.09 11.90 -4.24
N THR A 16 12.86 13.01 -4.95
CA THR A 16 13.83 14.12 -5.04
C THR A 16 13.60 15.21 -3.99
N GLY A 17 12.46 15.18 -3.29
CA GLY A 17 12.15 16.11 -2.21
C GLY A 17 12.88 15.76 -0.91
N SER A 18 12.78 16.66 0.08
CA SER A 18 13.20 16.37 1.44
C SER A 18 12.29 15.31 2.07
N LEU A 19 12.88 14.29 2.67
CA LEU A 19 12.17 13.20 3.35
C LEU A 19 12.41 13.33 4.85
N ASP A 20 11.37 13.71 5.59
CA ASP A 20 11.44 13.83 7.04
C ASP A 20 11.52 12.45 7.71
N ALA A 21 12.38 12.34 8.71
CA ALA A 21 12.45 11.17 9.57
C ALA A 21 11.48 11.36 10.75
N PHE A 22 10.43 10.55 10.81
CA PHE A 22 9.44 10.57 11.90
C PHE A 22 9.86 9.71 13.08
N THR A 23 10.59 8.63 12.83
CA THR A 23 11.15 7.71 13.81
C THR A 23 12.55 7.26 13.38
N ALA A 24 13.26 6.55 14.25
CA ALA A 24 14.53 5.90 13.89
C ALA A 24 14.38 4.81 12.79
N HIS A 25 13.16 4.43 12.44
CA HIS A 25 12.85 3.42 11.43
C HIS A 25 12.32 4.02 10.12
N THR A 26 12.13 5.34 10.04
CA THR A 26 11.65 5.99 8.81
C THR A 26 12.68 5.81 7.69
N LEU A 27 12.22 5.28 6.55
CA LEU A 27 13.04 5.18 5.35
C LEU A 27 13.14 6.56 4.69
N ILE A 28 14.33 7.14 4.68
CA ILE A 28 14.63 8.42 4.01
C ILE A 28 15.52 8.26 2.78
N GLU A 29 16.04 7.05 2.53
CA GLU A 29 16.92 6.78 1.39
C GLU A 29 16.10 6.43 0.12
N PRO A 30 16.20 7.19 -0.98
CA PRO A 30 15.40 6.95 -2.18
C PRO A 30 15.56 5.54 -2.77
N ALA A 31 16.75 4.97 -2.70
CA ALA A 31 17.01 3.60 -3.15
C ALA A 31 16.28 2.56 -2.29
N ALA A 32 16.23 2.75 -0.97
CA ALA A 32 15.51 1.86 -0.06
C ALA A 32 14.00 1.95 -0.29
N ILE A 33 13.46 3.16 -0.47
CA ILE A 33 12.06 3.38 -0.79
C ILE A 33 11.71 2.73 -2.12
N SER A 34 12.58 2.85 -3.12
CA SER A 34 12.41 2.23 -4.45
C SER A 34 12.33 0.71 -4.37
N ARG A 35 13.18 0.08 -3.56
CA ARG A 35 13.09 -1.36 -3.28
C ARG A 35 11.76 -1.73 -2.63
N CYS A 36 11.33 -1.00 -1.60
CA CYS A 36 10.05 -1.24 -0.95
C CYS A 36 8.85 -1.04 -1.89
N MET A 37 8.93 -0.12 -2.86
CA MET A 37 7.92 0.03 -3.90
C MET A 37 7.84 -1.22 -4.79
N SER A 38 8.99 -1.74 -5.24
CA SER A 38 9.03 -2.97 -6.05
C SER A 38 8.48 -4.18 -5.30
N GLU A 39 8.88 -4.37 -4.05
CA GLU A 39 8.34 -5.44 -3.18
C GLU A 39 6.82 -5.29 -2.98
N ALA A 40 6.32 -4.05 -2.84
CA ALA A 40 4.89 -3.80 -2.71
C ALA A 40 4.12 -4.07 -4.01
N ARG A 41 4.72 -3.84 -5.19
CA ARG A 41 4.13 -4.19 -6.50
C ARG A 41 4.00 -5.70 -6.64
N GLU A 42 5.07 -6.43 -6.34
CA GLU A 42 5.11 -7.89 -6.46
C GLU A 42 4.11 -8.57 -5.51
N ARG A 43 4.08 -8.14 -4.26
CA ARG A 43 3.22 -8.73 -3.22
C ARG A 43 1.77 -8.23 -3.26
N GLY A 44 1.54 -7.05 -3.84
CA GLY A 44 0.24 -6.37 -3.90
C GLY A 44 -0.14 -5.56 -2.65
N TYR A 45 0.74 -5.45 -1.65
CA TYR A 45 0.58 -4.59 -0.48
C TYR A 45 1.95 -4.18 0.09
N SER A 46 2.04 -2.99 0.68
CA SER A 46 3.22 -2.53 1.42
C SER A 46 3.14 -2.91 2.89
N ILE A 47 4.29 -3.06 3.53
CA ILE A 47 4.44 -3.17 4.98
C ILE A 47 5.22 -1.93 5.43
N CYS A 48 4.74 -1.24 6.46
CA CYS A 48 5.48 -0.19 7.14
C CYS A 48 5.67 -0.59 8.59
N ASP A 49 6.92 -0.83 8.97
CA ASP A 49 7.31 -1.26 10.31
C ASP A 49 7.92 -0.09 11.07
N GLN A 50 7.10 0.55 11.91
CA GLN A 50 7.45 1.69 12.75
C GLN A 50 7.92 2.94 12.01
N GLY A 51 7.73 3.02 10.69
CA GLY A 51 8.27 4.11 9.88
C GLY A 51 7.60 5.47 10.08
N TYR A 52 6.47 5.54 10.78
CA TYR A 52 5.76 6.79 11.10
C TYR A 52 5.53 6.95 12.62
N GLU A 53 5.12 5.88 13.28
CA GLU A 53 4.94 5.83 14.74
C GLU A 53 5.71 4.64 15.33
N GLU A 54 6.46 4.86 16.41
CA GLU A 54 7.15 3.78 17.12
C GLU A 54 6.17 2.75 17.69
N GLY A 55 6.54 1.48 17.66
CA GLY A 55 5.67 0.40 18.11
C GLY A 55 4.46 0.09 17.21
N VAL A 56 4.29 0.76 16.07
CA VAL A 56 3.21 0.48 15.10
C VAL A 56 3.76 -0.27 13.90
N ILE A 57 3.06 -1.33 13.50
CA ILE A 57 3.27 -2.01 12.22
C ILE A 57 1.98 -1.95 11.40
N SER A 58 2.10 -1.70 10.11
CA SER A 58 0.94 -1.56 9.23
C SER A 58 1.14 -2.24 7.89
N VAL A 59 0.01 -2.62 7.29
CA VAL A 59 -0.08 -3.05 5.90
C VAL A 59 -1.01 -2.12 5.14
N ALA A 60 -0.71 -1.88 3.87
CA ALA A 60 -1.56 -1.06 3.02
C ALA A 60 -1.55 -1.54 1.58
N ALA A 61 -2.66 -1.36 0.86
CA ALA A 61 -2.76 -1.64 -0.56
C ALA A 61 -3.32 -0.43 -1.31
N ALA A 62 -2.92 -0.27 -2.58
CA ALA A 62 -3.32 0.84 -3.40
C ALA A 62 -4.71 0.60 -4.01
N ILE A 63 -5.58 1.60 -3.88
CA ILE A 63 -6.82 1.70 -4.63
C ILE A 63 -6.46 2.36 -5.96
N ARG A 64 -6.75 1.69 -7.07
CA ARG A 64 -6.31 2.08 -8.42
C ARG A 64 -7.50 2.52 -9.27
N GLY A 65 -7.31 3.60 -10.01
CA GLY A 65 -8.28 4.06 -11.00
C GLY A 65 -8.26 3.19 -12.25
N ALA A 66 -9.19 3.47 -13.17
CA ALA A 66 -9.29 2.79 -14.46
C ALA A 66 -8.05 3.00 -15.35
N ASP A 67 -7.29 4.08 -15.11
CA ASP A 67 -6.00 4.36 -15.75
C ASP A 67 -4.85 3.50 -15.17
N GLY A 68 -5.13 2.66 -14.17
CA GLY A 68 -4.17 1.79 -13.53
C GLY A 68 -3.30 2.47 -12.47
N PHE A 69 -3.48 3.77 -12.20
CA PHE A 69 -2.68 4.51 -11.22
C PHE A 69 -3.39 4.60 -9.86
N ALA A 70 -2.62 4.78 -8.79
CA ALA A 70 -3.15 4.91 -7.44
C ALA A 70 -3.98 6.20 -7.28
N LEU A 71 -5.24 6.03 -6.86
CA LEU A 71 -6.10 7.10 -6.38
C LEU A 71 -5.88 7.35 -4.88
N GLY A 72 -5.54 6.30 -4.15
CA GLY A 72 -5.36 6.33 -2.70
C GLY A 72 -4.96 4.95 -2.17
N THR A 73 -5.10 4.76 -0.86
CA THR A 73 -4.78 3.48 -0.21
C THR A 73 -5.75 3.18 0.91
N ILE A 74 -5.96 1.89 1.18
CA ILE A 74 -6.54 1.41 2.44
C ILE A 74 -5.43 0.75 3.26
N ALA A 75 -5.43 0.98 4.58
CA ALA A 75 -4.41 0.49 5.48
C ALA A 75 -5.01 -0.09 6.77
N VAL A 76 -4.28 -1.03 7.36
CA VAL A 76 -4.55 -1.57 8.70
C VAL A 76 -3.28 -1.38 9.52
N ALA A 77 -3.40 -0.61 10.61
CA ALA A 77 -2.35 -0.41 11.59
C ALA A 77 -2.62 -1.25 12.84
N ALA A 78 -1.56 -1.77 13.46
CA ALA A 78 -1.66 -2.54 14.69
C ALA A 78 -0.41 -2.35 15.56
N PRO A 79 -0.52 -2.56 16.89
CA PRO A 79 0.66 -2.57 17.75
C PRO A 79 1.58 -3.73 17.40
N LYS A 80 2.85 -3.42 17.15
CA LYS A 80 3.92 -4.36 16.81
C LYS A 80 4.12 -5.42 17.88
N ALA A 81 4.08 -5.02 19.15
CA ALA A 81 4.31 -5.89 20.30
C ALA A 81 3.41 -7.14 20.37
N ARG A 82 2.24 -7.12 19.70
CA ARG A 82 1.27 -8.23 19.70
C ARG A 82 0.88 -8.70 18.30
N THR A 83 1.64 -8.30 17.28
CA THR A 83 1.35 -8.66 15.88
C THR A 83 2.42 -9.60 15.36
N THR A 84 2.03 -10.84 15.04
CA THR A 84 2.93 -11.85 14.48
C THR A 84 3.16 -11.62 12.98
N ALA A 85 4.23 -12.21 12.43
CA ALA A 85 4.48 -12.19 10.99
C ALA A 85 3.33 -12.83 10.19
N ALA A 86 2.73 -13.92 10.70
CA ALA A 86 1.57 -14.54 10.08
C ALA A 86 0.37 -13.59 10.01
N ALA A 87 0.10 -12.84 11.09
CA ALA A 87 -0.97 -11.84 11.12
C ALA A 87 -0.72 -10.67 10.15
N ILE A 88 0.54 -10.26 9.95
CA ILE A 88 0.89 -9.27 8.91
C ILE A 88 0.57 -9.80 7.52
N THR A 89 0.96 -11.03 7.22
CA THR A 89 0.67 -11.65 5.92
C THR A 89 -0.83 -11.77 5.67
N GLU A 90 -1.59 -12.27 6.65
CA GLU A 90 -3.05 -12.38 6.59
C GLU A 90 -3.71 -11.01 6.34
N ARG A 91 -3.38 -10.01 7.17
CA ARG A 91 -3.91 -8.64 7.01
C ARG A 91 -3.49 -8.04 5.67
N GLY A 92 -2.27 -8.31 5.21
CA GLY A 92 -1.76 -7.86 3.92
C GLY A 92 -2.60 -8.37 2.75
N LEU A 93 -2.95 -9.66 2.76
CA LEU A 93 -3.85 -10.26 1.79
C LEU A 93 -5.25 -9.65 1.86
N ALA A 94 -5.76 -9.42 3.08
CA ALA A 94 -7.07 -8.80 3.29
C ALA A 94 -7.13 -7.36 2.77
N VAL A 95 -6.14 -6.51 3.06
CA VAL A 95 -6.12 -5.13 2.54
C VAL A 95 -5.96 -5.08 1.02
N ARG A 96 -5.21 -6.02 0.44
CA ARG A 96 -5.10 -6.16 -1.02
C ARG A 96 -6.45 -6.44 -1.66
N GLU A 97 -7.20 -7.41 -1.11
CA GLU A 97 -8.52 -7.76 -1.64
C GLU A 97 -9.52 -6.62 -1.46
N ALA A 98 -9.52 -5.97 -0.30
CA ALA A 98 -10.37 -4.80 -0.05
C ALA A 98 -10.04 -3.64 -1.01
N ALA A 99 -8.76 -3.34 -1.23
CA ALA A 99 -8.35 -2.30 -2.17
C ALA A 99 -8.78 -2.63 -3.61
N ARG A 100 -8.70 -3.90 -4.01
CA ARG A 100 -9.16 -4.38 -5.32
C ARG A 100 -10.67 -4.20 -5.47
N GLU A 101 -11.44 -4.59 -4.46
CA GLU A 101 -12.89 -4.41 -4.45
C GLU A 101 -13.30 -2.94 -4.56
N ILE A 102 -12.64 -2.06 -3.80
CA ILE A 102 -12.87 -0.62 -3.88
C ILE A 102 -12.53 -0.10 -5.29
N SER A 103 -11.40 -0.52 -5.85
CA SER A 103 -10.97 -0.12 -7.20
C SER A 103 -12.00 -0.50 -8.25
N MET A 104 -12.47 -1.75 -8.27
CA MET A 104 -13.51 -2.21 -9.20
C MET A 104 -14.78 -1.36 -9.11
N ARG A 105 -15.26 -1.10 -7.88
CA ARG A 105 -16.47 -0.30 -7.66
C ARG A 105 -16.30 1.14 -8.14
N LEU A 106 -15.16 1.77 -7.88
CA LEU A 106 -14.85 3.13 -8.33
C LEU A 106 -14.73 3.21 -9.86
N ASN A 107 -14.23 2.15 -10.50
CA ASN A 107 -14.08 2.08 -11.96
C ASN A 107 -15.39 1.72 -12.68
N GLY A 108 -16.49 1.52 -11.95
CA GLY A 108 -17.78 1.11 -12.54
C GLY A 108 -17.85 -0.36 -12.93
N GLU A 109 -16.87 -1.18 -12.52
CA GLU A 109 -16.88 -2.63 -12.72
C GLU A 109 -17.91 -3.25 -11.76
N ASN A 110 -19.11 -3.46 -12.28
CA ASN A 110 -20.26 -3.87 -11.50
C ASN A 110 -20.19 -5.38 -11.17
N LEU A 111 -19.77 -5.71 -9.94
CA LEU A 111 -19.72 -7.09 -9.41
C LEU A 111 -21.05 -7.87 -9.57
N GLN A 112 -22.18 -7.17 -9.65
CA GLN A 112 -23.50 -7.75 -9.88
C GLN A 112 -23.66 -8.32 -11.30
N ILE A 113 -22.95 -7.79 -12.30
CA ILE A 113 -23.02 -8.28 -13.69
C ILE A 113 -22.18 -9.56 -13.85
N LEU A 114 -21.00 -9.59 -13.25
CA LEU A 114 -20.09 -10.76 -13.31
C LEU A 114 -20.62 -11.97 -12.54
N ARG A 115 -21.35 -11.76 -11.43
CA ARG A 115 -21.97 -12.86 -10.65
C ARG A 115 -23.27 -13.40 -11.25
N ARG A 116 -23.89 -12.72 -12.22
CA ARG A 116 -25.13 -13.17 -12.88
C ARG A 116 -24.88 -14.00 -14.15
N GLN A 117 -23.63 -14.10 -14.57
CA GLN A 117 -23.18 -14.83 -15.78
C GLN A 117 -22.36 -16.09 -15.47
N ALA A 118 -22.23 -16.44 -14.18
CA ALA A 118 -21.63 -17.69 -13.69
C ALA A 118 -22.71 -18.52 -12.98
#